data_AF-A0A954S9N0-F1
#
_entry.id   AF-A0A954S9N0-F1
#
_cell.length_a   1.000
_cell.length_b   1.000
_cell.length_c   1.000
_cell.angle_alpha   90.00
_cell.angle_beta   90.00
_cell.angle_gamma   90.00
#
_symmetry.space_group_name_H-M   'P 1'
#
loop_
_entity.id
_entity.type
_entity.pdbx_description
1 polymer ?
#
loop_
_entity_poly.entity_id
_entity_poly.type
_entity_poly.pdbx_seq_one_letter_code
_entity_poly.pdbx_strand_id
1 'polypeptide(L)'
;TFIMADLPESRENFIMERGQYDKPGEKVRRGTPAIFPPLPKSQEYSRMDLAKWLVSPQHPLTSRVAVNRFWQQFFGTGLVKTSNDFGSQGEPPSHPELLDWLAVTFRENGWDVKQFVKLLVTSHAYRQSADFSGKGPEVDPENRLLSRGPRFREDAEMVRDSALFVSGLLNPTMGGKSVKPYQPENIWEPVAFGGSNTK
;
A
#
# COMPACT_ATOMS: atom_id res chain seq x y z
N THR A 1 1.88 15.74 -22.96
CA THR A 1 0.52 15.17 -22.90
C THR A 1 0.27 14.65 -21.50
N PHE A 2 -0.84 15.00 -20.85
CA PHE A 2 -1.19 14.40 -19.55
C PHE A 2 -1.26 12.88 -19.69
N ILE A 3 -0.42 12.18 -18.95
CA ILE A 3 -0.30 10.70 -18.98
C ILE A 3 -1.63 10.01 -18.64
N MET A 4 -2.54 10.73 -17.98
CA MET A 4 -3.80 10.20 -17.46
C MET A 4 -4.98 10.23 -18.44
N ALA A 5 -4.88 10.91 -19.59
CA ALA A 5 -5.97 10.96 -20.56
C ALA A 5 -5.92 9.79 -21.55
N ASP A 6 -7.09 9.30 -21.97
CA ASP A 6 -7.20 8.38 -23.09
C ASP A 6 -6.85 9.10 -24.39
N LEU A 7 -6.11 8.40 -25.26
CA LEU A 7 -5.74 8.93 -26.57
C LEU A 7 -6.98 8.96 -27.49
N PRO A 8 -7.09 9.93 -28.41
CA PRO A 8 -8.19 9.96 -29.38
C PRO A 8 -8.28 8.69 -30.23
N GLU A 9 -7.13 8.08 -30.53
CA GLU A 9 -7.02 6.80 -31.20
C GLU A 9 -6.32 5.79 -30.28
N SER A 10 -6.95 4.64 -30.06
CA SER A 10 -6.37 3.62 -29.19
C SER A 10 -5.20 2.93 -29.89
N ARG A 11 -4.09 2.78 -29.16
CA ARG A 11 -2.96 1.97 -29.63
C ARG A 11 -3.38 0.51 -29.77
N GLU A 12 -2.93 -0.11 -30.86
CA GLU A 12 -3.03 -1.55 -31.02
C GLU A 12 -2.06 -2.25 -30.06
N ASN A 13 -2.51 -3.34 -29.45
CA ASN A 13 -1.70 -4.16 -28.56
C ASN A 13 -1.82 -5.62 -28.98
N PHE A 14 -0.75 -6.38 -28.78
CA PHE A 14 -0.63 -7.78 -29.20
C PHE A 14 -0.05 -8.62 -28.07
N ILE A 15 -0.43 -9.89 -28.01
CA ILE A 15 0.26 -10.87 -27.16
C ILE A 15 1.59 -11.20 -27.81
N MET A 16 2.69 -10.96 -27.10
CA MET A 16 4.03 -11.21 -27.61
C MET A 16 4.35 -12.71 -27.54
N GLU A 17 4.70 -13.32 -28.67
CA GLU A 17 5.03 -14.74 -28.71
C GLU A 17 6.26 -15.03 -27.85
N ARG A 18 6.09 -15.87 -26.81
CA ARG A 18 7.14 -16.19 -25.84
C ARG A 18 7.74 -14.94 -25.16
N GLY A 19 7.00 -13.83 -25.12
CA GLY A 19 7.47 -12.56 -24.55
C GLY A 19 8.48 -11.79 -25.41
N GLN A 20 8.70 -12.18 -26.67
CA GLN A 20 9.62 -11.47 -27.58
C GLN A 20 8.98 -10.19 -28.12
N TYR A 21 9.58 -9.04 -27.83
CA TYR A 21 8.99 -7.72 -28.16
C TYR A 21 8.86 -7.45 -29.66
N ASP A 22 9.62 -8.16 -30.49
CA ASP A 22 9.65 -8.07 -31.95
C ASP A 22 8.74 -9.10 -32.65
N LYS A 23 8.06 -9.97 -31.88
CA LYS A 23 7.14 -10.98 -32.40
C LYS A 23 5.72 -10.79 -31.88
N PRO A 24 4.96 -9.84 -32.46
CA PRO A 24 3.55 -9.68 -32.13
C PRO A 24 2.75 -10.87 -32.64
N GLY A 25 2.01 -11.52 -31.73
CA GLY A 25 1.02 -12.54 -32.04
C GLY A 25 -0.38 -11.94 -32.14
N GLU A 26 -1.34 -12.53 -31.44
CA GLU A 26 -2.75 -12.13 -31.51
C GLU A 26 -3.01 -10.72 -30.98
N LYS A 27 -3.81 -9.95 -31.73
CA LYS A 27 -4.26 -8.61 -31.31
C LYS A 27 -5.22 -8.74 -30.12
N VAL A 28 -4.98 -7.96 -29.08
CA VAL A 28 -5.83 -7.90 -27.89
C VAL A 28 -6.57 -6.58 -27.79
N ARG A 29 -7.74 -6.64 -27.15
CA ARG A 29 -8.53 -5.47 -26.79
C ARG A 29 -8.44 -5.25 -25.29
N ARG A 30 -8.80 -4.04 -24.86
CA ARG A 30 -8.96 -3.71 -23.44
C ARG A 30 -10.01 -4.66 -22.84
N GLY A 31 -9.73 -5.14 -21.63
CA GLY A 31 -10.58 -6.12 -20.94
C GLY A 31 -9.96 -6.50 -19.61
N THR A 32 -10.58 -7.45 -18.92
CA THR A 32 -10.10 -8.01 -17.65
C THR A 32 -9.79 -9.50 -17.81
N PRO A 33 -8.86 -10.06 -17.01
CA PRO A 33 -8.61 -11.49 -17.02
C PRO A 33 -9.89 -12.28 -16.73
N ALA A 34 -10.12 -13.37 -17.47
CA ALA A 34 -11.36 -14.15 -17.41
C ALA A 34 -11.63 -14.82 -16.04
N ILE A 35 -10.62 -14.95 -15.19
CA ILE A 35 -10.76 -15.46 -13.81
C ILE A 35 -11.46 -14.47 -12.88
N PHE A 36 -11.49 -13.19 -13.23
CA PHE A 36 -12.16 -12.15 -12.47
C PHE A 36 -13.53 -11.81 -13.06
N PRO A 37 -14.41 -11.13 -12.29
CA PRO A 37 -15.67 -10.64 -12.83
C PRO A 37 -15.46 -9.82 -14.10
N PRO A 38 -16.30 -9.98 -15.13
CA PRO A 38 -16.15 -9.22 -16.36
C PRO A 38 -16.46 -7.73 -16.12
N LEU A 39 -15.88 -6.86 -16.94
CA LEU A 39 -16.36 -5.49 -17.07
C LEU A 39 -17.81 -5.48 -17.60
N PRO A 40 -18.66 -4.52 -17.18
CA PRO A 40 -19.95 -4.28 -17.83
C PRO A 40 -19.79 -4.14 -19.34
N LYS A 41 -20.78 -4.54 -20.14
CA LYS A 41 -20.67 -4.45 -21.61
C LYS A 41 -20.55 -2.97 -22.03
N SER A 42 -19.49 -2.66 -22.79
CA SER A 42 -19.27 -1.36 -23.43
C SER A 42 -18.72 -1.57 -24.84
N GLN A 43 -18.92 -0.60 -25.73
CA GLN A 43 -18.35 -0.62 -27.07
C GLN A 43 -16.82 -0.44 -27.03
N GLU A 44 -16.35 0.43 -26.15
CA GLU A 44 -14.93 0.62 -25.83
C GLU A 44 -14.73 0.82 -24.32
N TYR A 45 -13.67 0.24 -23.78
CA TYR A 45 -13.31 0.40 -22.37
C TYR A 45 -12.31 1.53 -22.20
N SER A 46 -12.56 2.42 -21.25
CA SER A 46 -11.68 3.51 -20.84
C SER A 46 -10.85 3.13 -19.60
N ARG A 47 -9.86 3.95 -19.27
CA ARG A 47 -9.16 3.82 -17.97
C ARG A 47 -10.10 4.02 -16.78
N MET A 48 -11.13 4.85 -16.93
CA MET A 48 -12.15 5.06 -15.91
C MET A 48 -12.96 3.80 -15.65
N ASP A 49 -13.24 2.99 -16.68
CA ASP A 49 -13.95 1.72 -16.52
C ASP A 49 -13.14 0.71 -15.72
N LEU A 50 -11.82 0.63 -15.97
CA LEU A 50 -10.91 -0.18 -15.17
C LEU A 50 -10.88 0.29 -13.71
N ALA A 51 -10.81 1.61 -13.48
CA ALA A 51 -10.80 2.17 -12.13
C ALA A 51 -12.07 1.83 -11.35
N LYS A 52 -13.25 2.01 -11.97
CA LYS A 52 -14.54 1.64 -11.38
C LYS A 52 -14.65 0.14 -11.11
N TRP A 53 -14.11 -0.68 -12.01
CA TRP A 53 -14.09 -2.13 -11.86
C TRP A 53 -13.22 -2.59 -10.69
N LEU A 54 -12.03 -2.00 -10.52
CA LEU A 54 -11.12 -2.31 -9.41
C LEU A 54 -11.78 -2.08 -8.05
N VAL A 55 -12.55 -0.99 -7.89
CA VAL A 55 -13.23 -0.66 -6.63
C VAL A 55 -14.67 -1.19 -6.56
N SER A 56 -15.10 -1.99 -7.54
CA SER A 56 -16.46 -2.53 -7.58
C SER A 56 -16.69 -3.52 -6.43
N PRO A 57 -17.91 -3.60 -5.86
CA PRO A 57 -18.23 -4.59 -4.84
C PRO A 57 -18.07 -6.04 -5.29
N GLN A 58 -18.15 -6.28 -6.61
CA GLN A 58 -17.99 -7.60 -7.21
C GLN A 58 -16.52 -8.02 -7.27
N HIS A 59 -15.57 -7.06 -7.25
CA HIS A 59 -14.16 -7.38 -7.33
C HIS A 59 -13.66 -8.04 -6.03
N PRO A 60 -13.12 -9.27 -6.08
CA PRO A 60 -12.90 -10.07 -4.87
C PRO A 60 -11.65 -9.71 -4.06
N LEU A 61 -10.68 -8.99 -4.65
CA LEU A 61 -9.35 -8.81 -4.05
C LEU A 61 -9.03 -7.39 -3.57
N THR A 62 -9.47 -6.34 -4.27
CA THR A 62 -9.02 -4.96 -4.01
C THR A 62 -9.17 -4.54 -2.55
N SER A 63 -10.34 -4.76 -1.95
CA SER A 63 -10.57 -4.42 -0.54
C SER A 63 -9.69 -5.26 0.38
N ARG A 64 -9.62 -6.58 0.17
CA ARG A 64 -8.79 -7.51 0.96
C ARG A 64 -7.31 -7.14 0.92
N VAL A 65 -6.78 -6.84 -0.26
CA VAL A 65 -5.39 -6.42 -0.44
C VAL A 65 -5.14 -5.08 0.23
N ALA A 66 -6.05 -4.12 0.08
CA ALA A 66 -5.93 -2.80 0.70
C ALA A 66 -5.91 -2.90 2.23
N VAL A 67 -6.90 -3.59 2.83
CA VAL A 67 -6.96 -3.73 4.30
C VAL A 67 -5.79 -4.53 4.85
N ASN A 68 -5.28 -5.53 4.12
CA ASN A 68 -4.09 -6.27 4.55
C ASN A 68 -2.83 -5.40 4.57
N ARG A 69 -2.68 -4.50 3.60
CA ARG A 69 -1.55 -3.54 3.59
C ARG A 69 -1.66 -2.54 4.73
N PHE A 70 -2.84 -1.98 4.98
CA PHE A 70 -3.06 -1.14 6.14
C PHE A 70 -2.78 -1.90 7.43
N TRP A 71 -3.33 -3.11 7.58
CA TRP A 71 -3.05 -3.98 8.72
C TRP A 71 -1.55 -4.18 8.91
N GLN A 72 -0.82 -4.55 7.85
CA GLN A 72 0.63 -4.72 7.89
C GLN A 72 1.35 -3.44 8.35
N GLN A 73 0.92 -2.26 7.92
CA GLN A 73 1.53 -1.00 8.32
C GLN A 73 1.37 -0.73 9.82
N PHE A 74 0.24 -1.10 10.43
CA PHE A 74 -0.03 -0.87 11.85
C PHE A 74 0.39 -2.02 12.76
N PHE A 75 0.43 -3.25 12.24
CA PHE A 75 0.74 -4.45 13.02
C PHE A 75 2.11 -5.08 12.68
N GLY A 76 2.84 -4.53 11.70
CA GLY A 76 4.11 -5.02 11.18
C GLY A 76 3.96 -6.17 10.18
N THR A 77 3.12 -7.16 10.51
CA THR A 77 2.85 -8.33 9.66
C THR A 77 1.39 -8.33 9.21
N GLY A 78 1.16 -8.49 7.90
CA GLY A 78 -0.18 -8.62 7.33
C GLY A 78 -0.91 -9.87 7.84
N LEU A 79 -2.24 -9.88 7.78
CA LEU A 79 -3.04 -11.09 8.00
C LEU A 79 -2.62 -12.18 7.01
N VAL A 80 -2.47 -11.80 5.74
CA VAL A 80 -1.67 -12.50 4.73
C VAL A 80 -0.25 -11.94 4.79
N LYS A 81 0.73 -12.78 5.15
CA LYS A 81 2.14 -12.38 5.30
C LYS A 81 2.76 -11.97 3.96
N THR A 82 2.44 -12.71 2.90
CA THR A 82 2.91 -12.48 1.53
C THR A 82 2.04 -11.45 0.82
N SER A 83 2.09 -10.19 1.26
CA SER A 83 1.24 -9.11 0.73
C SER A 83 1.34 -8.86 -0.78
N ASN A 84 2.42 -9.32 -1.43
CA ASN A 84 2.61 -9.20 -2.88
C ASN A 84 2.04 -10.39 -3.66
N ASP A 85 1.78 -11.53 -3.00
CA ASP A 85 1.34 -12.77 -3.62
C ASP A 85 -0.05 -13.18 -3.10
N PHE A 86 -1.01 -12.26 -3.15
CA PHE A 86 -2.38 -12.56 -2.72
C PHE A 86 -3.01 -13.64 -3.60
N GLY A 87 -3.35 -14.80 -3.02
CA GLY A 87 -4.01 -15.90 -3.71
C GLY A 87 -3.31 -17.23 -3.47
N SER A 88 -3.32 -18.12 -4.46
CA SER A 88 -2.82 -19.49 -4.35
C SER A 88 -1.30 -19.61 -4.22
N GLN A 89 -0.55 -18.57 -4.59
CA GLN A 89 0.91 -18.51 -4.46
C GLN A 89 1.36 -17.88 -3.13
N GLY A 90 0.42 -17.33 -2.35
CA GLY A 90 0.70 -16.72 -1.07
C GLY A 90 0.41 -17.63 0.12
N GLU A 91 0.81 -17.15 1.29
CA GLU A 91 0.41 -17.77 2.55
C GLU A 91 -1.08 -17.52 2.81
N PRO A 92 -1.84 -18.50 3.34
CA PRO A 92 -3.21 -18.26 3.77
C PRO A 92 -3.26 -17.17 4.86
N PRO A 93 -4.39 -16.43 4.95
CA PRO A 93 -4.57 -15.45 6.02
C PRO A 93 -4.56 -16.14 7.39
N SER A 94 -3.87 -15.56 8.37
CA SER A 94 -3.90 -16.07 9.75
C SER A 94 -5.32 -16.03 10.36
N HIS A 95 -6.10 -15.02 9.98
CA HIS A 95 -7.49 -14.83 10.42
C HIS A 95 -8.39 -14.50 9.21
N PRO A 96 -8.89 -15.51 8.48
CA PRO A 96 -9.67 -15.30 7.26
C PRO A 96 -10.96 -14.50 7.50
N GLU A 97 -11.71 -14.83 8.56
CA GLU A 97 -12.96 -14.14 8.89
C GLU A 97 -12.73 -12.67 9.24
N LEU A 98 -11.63 -12.37 9.96
CA LEU A 98 -11.24 -10.99 10.26
C LEU A 98 -10.88 -10.22 9.00
N LEU A 99 -10.11 -10.84 8.08
CA LEU A 99 -9.76 -10.22 6.80
C LEU A 99 -11.02 -9.89 5.98
N ASP A 100 -11.95 -10.83 5.90
CA ASP A 100 -13.21 -10.64 5.18
C ASP A 100 -14.08 -9.54 5.82
N TRP A 101 -14.19 -9.55 7.15
CA TRP A 101 -14.93 -8.53 7.89
C TRP A 101 -14.32 -7.13 7.70
N LEU A 102 -12.99 -6.98 7.79
CA LEU A 102 -12.30 -5.72 7.55
C LEU A 102 -12.50 -5.25 6.11
N ALA A 103 -12.40 -6.15 5.14
CA ALA A 103 -12.54 -5.84 3.72
C ALA A 103 -13.96 -5.34 3.37
N VAL A 104 -14.99 -5.98 3.93
CA VAL A 104 -16.39 -5.54 3.77
C VAL A 104 -16.61 -4.21 4.47
N THR A 105 -16.18 -4.08 5.73
CA THR A 105 -16.33 -2.87 6.55
C THR A 105 -15.66 -1.66 5.88
N PHE A 106 -14.44 -1.83 5.36
CA PHE A 106 -13.72 -0.75 4.69
C PHE A 106 -14.43 -0.27 3.42
N ARG A 107 -14.94 -1.21 2.62
CA ARG A 107 -15.69 -0.90 1.39
C ARG A 107 -17.03 -0.24 1.70
N GLU A 108 -17.79 -0.74 2.67
CA GLU A 108 -19.13 -0.24 3.02
C GLU A 108 -19.08 1.14 3.69
N ASN A 109 -18.00 1.45 4.41
CA ASN A 109 -17.71 2.79 4.92
C ASN A 109 -17.15 3.75 3.84
N GLY A 110 -17.39 3.45 2.56
CA GLY A 110 -17.03 4.35 1.45
C GLY A 110 -15.53 4.51 1.22
N TRP A 111 -14.71 3.52 1.59
CA TRP A 111 -13.25 3.56 1.46
C TRP A 111 -12.59 4.70 2.27
N ASP A 112 -13.22 5.14 3.37
CA ASP A 112 -12.65 6.15 4.27
C ASP A 112 -11.43 5.60 5.02
N VAL A 113 -10.25 5.99 4.56
CA VAL A 113 -8.97 5.59 5.14
C VAL A 113 -8.82 6.09 6.58
N LYS A 114 -9.29 7.30 6.92
CA LYS A 114 -9.14 7.84 8.28
C LYS A 114 -10.02 7.07 9.26
N GLN A 115 -11.24 6.76 8.88
CA GLN A 115 -12.15 5.96 9.68
C GLN A 115 -11.59 4.55 9.87
N PHE A 116 -11.05 3.94 8.82
CA PHE A 116 -10.44 2.61 8.90
C PHE A 116 -9.20 2.58 9.78
N VAL A 117 -8.30 3.55 9.64
CA VAL A 117 -7.14 3.69 10.53
C VAL A 117 -7.58 3.84 11.99
N LYS A 118 -8.59 4.68 12.25
CA LYS A 118 -9.17 4.83 13.59
C LYS A 118 -9.67 3.49 14.12
N LEU A 119 -10.37 2.69 13.31
CA LEU A 119 -10.85 1.36 13.69
C LEU A 119 -9.68 0.44 14.12
N LEU A 120 -8.58 0.44 13.36
CA LEU A 120 -7.40 -0.38 13.68
C LEU A 120 -6.76 0.06 14.99
N VAL A 121 -6.41 1.35 15.13
CA VAL A 121 -5.64 1.83 16.28
C VAL A 121 -6.45 1.92 17.57
N THR A 122 -7.78 1.92 17.47
CA THR A 122 -8.67 1.86 18.65
C THR A 122 -9.14 0.44 18.98
N SER A 123 -8.74 -0.57 18.19
CA SER A 123 -9.05 -1.97 18.46
C SER A 123 -8.42 -2.44 19.79
N HIS A 124 -8.98 -3.49 20.38
CA HIS A 124 -8.36 -4.14 21.54
C HIS A 124 -6.99 -4.73 21.16
N ALA A 125 -6.89 -5.37 19.99
CA ALA A 125 -5.66 -5.98 19.49
C ALA A 125 -4.49 -5.00 19.39
N TYR A 126 -4.73 -3.81 18.84
CA TYR A 126 -3.68 -2.78 18.72
C TYR A 126 -3.25 -2.21 20.07
N ARG A 127 -4.19 -2.08 21.01
CA ARG A 127 -3.96 -1.47 22.34
C ARG A 127 -3.43 -2.45 23.40
N GLN A 128 -3.21 -3.72 23.04
CA GLN A 128 -2.59 -4.68 23.95
C GLN A 128 -1.18 -4.23 24.35
N SER A 129 -0.71 -4.71 25.50
CA SER A 129 0.69 -4.53 25.89
C SER A 129 1.60 -5.20 24.87
N ALA A 130 2.68 -4.52 24.47
CA ALA A 130 3.71 -5.07 23.59
C ALA A 130 4.77 -5.88 24.38
N ASP A 131 4.47 -6.27 25.62
CA ASP A 131 5.35 -7.12 26.42
C ASP A 131 5.61 -8.44 25.70
N PHE A 132 6.88 -8.80 25.61
CA PHE A 132 7.38 -10.00 24.94
C PHE A 132 8.15 -10.89 25.91
N SER A 133 7.72 -10.89 27.18
CA SER A 133 8.28 -11.71 28.26
C SER A 133 7.51 -13.03 28.43
N GLY A 134 8.09 -13.97 29.20
CA GLY A 134 7.46 -15.23 29.55
C GLY A 134 7.37 -16.22 28.38
N LYS A 135 6.21 -16.88 28.22
CA LYS A 135 5.97 -17.91 27.18
C LYS A 135 5.61 -17.33 25.80
N GLY A 136 5.40 -16.02 25.69
CA GLY A 136 5.03 -15.36 24.43
C GLY A 136 5.98 -15.69 23.26
N PRO A 137 7.31 -15.61 23.44
CA PRO A 137 8.27 -15.95 22.39
C PRO A 137 8.23 -17.41 21.92
N GLU A 138 7.80 -18.35 22.77
CA GLU A 138 7.69 -19.77 22.42
C GLU A 138 6.41 -20.08 21.64
N VAL A 139 5.30 -19.42 22.00
CA VAL A 139 3.96 -19.70 21.47
C VAL A 139 3.65 -18.86 20.22
N ASP A 140 4.01 -17.59 20.22
CA ASP A 140 3.73 -16.66 19.12
C ASP A 140 4.90 -15.70 18.85
N PRO A 141 6.04 -16.23 18.36
CA PRO A 141 7.25 -15.43 18.14
C PRO A 141 7.04 -14.28 17.14
N GLU A 142 6.21 -14.50 16.12
CA GLU A 142 5.94 -13.53 15.04
C GLU A 142 4.71 -12.65 15.31
N ASN A 143 4.06 -12.77 16.47
CA ASN A 143 2.78 -12.12 16.81
C ASN A 143 1.65 -12.39 15.78
N ARG A 144 1.63 -13.59 15.18
CA ARG A 144 0.65 -14.01 14.16
C ARG A 144 -0.72 -14.32 14.77
N LEU A 145 -0.77 -14.69 16.05
CA LEU A 145 -2.00 -14.93 16.82
C LEU A 145 -2.50 -13.66 17.52
N LEU A 146 -1.79 -12.53 17.36
CA LEU A 146 -2.13 -11.25 17.99
C LEU A 146 -2.18 -11.36 19.52
N SER A 147 -1.26 -12.14 20.10
CA SER A 147 -1.18 -12.38 21.54
C SER A 147 -0.62 -11.19 22.32
N ARG A 148 -0.08 -10.18 21.63
CA ARG A 148 0.45 -8.94 22.19
C ARG A 148 0.26 -7.76 21.23
N GLY A 149 0.51 -6.56 21.75
CA GLY A 149 0.55 -5.34 20.96
C GLY A 149 1.65 -5.38 19.88
N PRO A 150 1.46 -4.65 18.77
CA PRO A 150 2.42 -4.64 17.69
C PRO A 150 3.73 -3.99 18.14
N ARG A 151 4.85 -4.60 17.72
CA ARG A 151 6.21 -4.11 17.98
C ARG A 151 7.06 -4.44 16.76
N PHE A 152 7.42 -3.41 16.01
CA PHE A 152 8.25 -3.51 14.83
C PHE A 152 9.25 -2.35 14.81
N ARG A 153 10.21 -2.41 13.90
CA ARG A 153 11.21 -1.37 13.76
C ARG A 153 10.59 -0.16 13.08
N GLU A 154 10.78 1.01 13.67
CA GLU A 154 10.40 2.29 13.09
C GLU A 154 11.27 2.61 11.87
N ASP A 155 10.66 3.20 10.84
CA ASP A 155 11.39 3.73 9.68
C ASP A 155 12.21 4.97 10.07
N ALA A 156 13.21 5.32 9.26
CA ALA A 156 14.14 6.41 9.56
C ALA A 156 13.40 7.76 9.76
N GLU A 157 12.36 7.98 8.96
CA GLU A 157 11.48 9.15 9.02
C GLU A 157 10.71 9.19 10.35
N MET A 158 10.16 8.06 10.80
CA MET A 158 9.44 7.98 12.08
C MET A 158 10.38 8.19 13.27
N VAL A 159 11.61 7.66 13.22
CA VAL A 159 12.64 7.90 14.25
C VAL A 159 12.98 9.40 14.32
N ARG A 160 13.23 10.03 13.18
CA ARG A 160 13.50 11.48 13.09
C ARG A 160 12.34 12.30 13.63
N ASP A 161 11.13 12.03 13.17
CA ASP A 161 9.95 12.81 13.55
C ASP A 161 9.62 12.62 15.04
N SER A 162 9.85 11.42 15.59
CA SER A 162 9.75 11.16 17.03
C SER A 162 10.76 11.99 17.83
N ALA A 163 12.01 12.07 17.38
CA ALA A 163 13.03 12.90 18.02
C ALA A 163 12.64 14.39 17.99
N LEU A 164 12.19 14.89 16.84
CA LEU A 164 11.72 16.28 16.68
C LEU A 164 10.48 16.58 17.52
N PHE A 165 9.55 15.63 17.62
CA PHE A 165 8.34 15.76 18.43
C PHE A 165 8.68 15.89 19.92
N VAL A 166 9.49 14.97 20.44
CA VAL A 166 9.91 14.95 21.85
C VAL A 166 10.75 16.18 22.20
N SER A 167 11.58 16.68 21.27
CA SER A 167 12.35 17.90 21.47
C SER A 167 11.55 19.19 21.30
N GLY A 168 10.27 19.13 20.92
CA GLY A 168 9.43 20.30 20.65
C GLY A 168 9.82 21.07 19.38
N LEU A 169 10.60 20.47 18.47
CA LEU A 169 11.07 21.10 17.23
C LEU A 169 10.25 20.69 16.00
N LEU A 170 9.33 19.73 16.15
CA LEU A 170 8.46 19.30 15.06
C LEU A 170 7.53 20.44 14.63
N ASN A 171 7.54 20.78 13.34
CA ASN A 171 6.57 21.68 12.76
C ASN A 171 5.37 20.88 12.22
N PRO A 172 4.16 20.99 12.81
CA PRO A 172 2.99 20.21 12.41
C PRO A 172 2.23 20.82 11.22
N THR A 173 2.70 21.93 10.65
CA THR A 173 2.03 22.60 9.53
C THR A 173 2.00 21.69 8.31
N MET A 174 0.81 21.34 7.84
CA MET A 174 0.65 20.53 6.64
C MET A 174 0.73 21.38 5.37
N GLY A 175 1.44 20.86 4.37
CA GLY A 175 1.65 21.55 3.09
C GLY A 175 2.74 22.63 3.17
N GLY A 176 2.83 23.44 2.11
CA GLY A 176 3.86 24.48 1.99
C GLY A 176 5.17 23.98 1.35
N LYS A 177 6.21 24.81 1.44
CA LYS A 177 7.54 24.50 0.88
C LYS A 177 8.21 23.40 1.71
N SER A 178 8.95 22.51 1.06
CA SER A 178 9.71 21.46 1.74
C SER A 178 10.66 22.05 2.80
N VAL A 179 10.66 21.44 3.99
CA VAL A 179 11.59 21.80 5.08
C VAL A 179 12.94 21.17 4.79
N LYS A 180 14.02 21.96 4.83
CA LYS A 180 15.38 21.44 4.71
C LYS A 180 15.83 20.89 6.07
N PRO A 181 16.42 19.69 6.16
CA PRO A 181 17.02 19.21 7.40
C PRO A 181 18.16 20.15 7.83
N TYR A 182 18.52 20.12 9.11
CA TYR A 182 19.70 20.82 9.61
C TYR A 182 20.93 20.41 8.79
N GLN A 183 21.66 21.40 8.30
CA GLN A 183 22.92 21.21 7.57
C GLN A 183 24.02 21.88 8.39
N PRO A 184 25.04 21.13 8.84
CA PRO A 184 26.23 21.72 9.46
C PRO A 184 26.86 22.76 8.54
N GLU A 185 27.55 23.74 9.13
CA GLU A 185 28.36 24.68 8.37
C GLU A 185 29.37 23.93 7.50
N ASN A 186 29.63 24.45 6.31
CA ASN A 186 30.63 23.96 5.37
C ASN A 186 30.41 22.55 4.76
N ILE A 187 29.23 21.93 4.94
CA ILE A 187 28.97 20.60 4.36
C ILE A 187 29.02 20.56 2.81
N TRP A 188 28.88 21.72 2.17
CA TRP A 188 28.95 21.87 0.72
C TRP A 188 30.33 22.31 0.22
N GLU A 189 31.27 22.70 1.08
CA GLU A 189 32.64 23.06 0.65
C GLU A 189 33.38 21.92 -0.08
N PRO A 190 33.23 20.64 0.30
CA PRO A 190 33.87 19.53 -0.42
C PRO A 190 33.15 19.14 -1.72
N VAL A 191 31.85 19.45 -1.85
CA VAL A 191 30.97 18.96 -2.93
C VAL A 191 30.67 20.05 -3.97
N ALA A 192 30.98 21.31 -3.64
CA ALA A 192 30.93 22.42 -4.57
C ALA A 192 32.00 22.22 -5.64
N PHE A 193 31.64 21.52 -6.72
CA PHE A 193 32.24 21.75 -8.02
C PHE A 193 32.22 23.27 -8.24
N GLY A 194 33.39 23.89 -8.31
CA GLY A 194 33.60 25.35 -8.35
C GLY A 194 32.98 26.09 -9.56
N GLY A 195 31.96 25.53 -10.20
CA GLY A 195 31.25 26.10 -11.34
C GLY A 195 29.75 25.73 -11.44
N SER A 196 29.10 25.22 -10.39
CA SER A 196 27.64 24.96 -10.47
C SER A 196 26.85 26.27 -10.47
N ASN A 197 26.10 26.53 -11.54
CA ASN A 197 25.33 27.75 -11.80
C ASN A 197 23.80 27.55 -11.62
N THR A 198 23.40 26.53 -10.87
CA THR A 198 21.97 26.26 -10.66
C THR A 198 21.39 27.30 -9.70
N LYS A 199 20.62 28.25 -10.24
CA LYS A 199 19.82 29.23 -9.49
C LYS A 199 18.56 28.60 -8.90
#